data_AF-A0A3D1TGH6-F1
#
_entry.id   AF-A0A3D1TGH6-F1
#
_cell.length_a   1.000
_cell.length_b   1.000
_cell.length_c   1.000
_cell.angle_alpha   90.00
_cell.angle_beta   90.00
_cell.angle_gamma   90.00
#
_symmetry.space_group_name_H-M   'P 1'
#
loop_
_entity.id
_entity.type
_entity.pdbx_description
1 polymer ?
#
loop_
_entity_poly.entity_id
_entity_poly.type
_entity_poly.pdbx_seq_one_letter_code
_entity_poly.pdbx_strand_id
1 'polypeptide(L)'
;AWGEPLVESQEGAVIWAGQNGIQRIVSVGFDPLQSNWPLRVSYILFFENALSWMDVIAQADQIRHVRAGQVARFQADAGVPEVVVSGPDGFRRRLEVGLDRTVLLSDTMRSGVYRIEGMDEPWVFCINTLSRVESAILPGEKIDFGRHGELAAGTVQPAMREVWRWFILCALLVISFEWWVFHRRAWV
;
A
#
# COMPACT_ATOMS: atom_id res chain seq x y z
N ALA A 1 20.58 -24.06 -13.16
CA ALA A 1 20.77 -23.06 -12.08
C ALA A 1 19.43 -22.41 -11.81
N TRP A 2 19.09 -22.12 -10.55
CA TRP A 2 17.75 -21.62 -10.14
C TRP A 2 17.60 -20.09 -10.20
N GLY A 3 18.71 -19.36 -10.38
CA GLY A 3 18.73 -17.91 -10.49
C GLY A 3 19.92 -17.40 -11.32
N GLU A 4 19.80 -16.16 -11.76
CA GLU A 4 20.78 -15.39 -12.52
C GLU A 4 21.56 -14.44 -11.58
N PRO A 5 22.89 -14.34 -11.71
CA PRO A 5 23.67 -13.37 -10.94
C PRO A 5 23.42 -11.95 -11.46
N LEU A 6 23.04 -11.04 -10.57
CA LEU A 6 22.82 -9.62 -10.89
C LEU A 6 24.06 -8.76 -10.62
N VAL A 7 24.83 -9.13 -9.59
CA VAL A 7 26.05 -8.42 -9.20
C VAL A 7 27.11 -9.45 -8.85
N GLU A 8 28.31 -9.24 -9.38
CA GLU A 8 29.46 -10.12 -9.17
C GLU A 8 30.60 -9.36 -8.47
N SER A 9 31.32 -10.10 -7.63
CA SER A 9 32.58 -9.70 -7.03
C SER A 9 33.71 -10.58 -7.56
N GLN A 10 34.95 -10.31 -7.14
CA GLN A 10 36.10 -11.16 -7.50
C GLN A 10 35.99 -12.58 -6.93
N GLU A 11 35.21 -12.79 -5.88
CA GLU A 11 35.01 -14.07 -5.21
C GLU A 11 33.75 -14.82 -5.73
N GLY A 12 32.97 -14.17 -6.59
CA GLY A 12 31.75 -14.71 -7.16
C GLY A 12 30.56 -13.75 -7.08
N ALA A 13 29.40 -14.22 -7.55
CA ALA A 13 28.14 -13.48 -7.45
C ALA A 13 27.81 -13.11 -5.99
N VAL A 14 27.28 -11.91 -5.78
CA VAL A 14 26.90 -11.38 -4.46
C VAL A 14 25.41 -11.04 -4.38
N ILE A 15 24.75 -10.88 -5.53
CA ILE A 15 23.30 -10.73 -5.62
C ILE A 15 22.78 -11.68 -6.71
N TRP A 16 21.73 -12.42 -6.39
CA TRP A 16 21.04 -13.33 -7.32
C TRP A 16 19.57 -12.99 -7.42
N ALA A 17 18.99 -13.17 -8.59
CA ALA A 17 17.55 -13.15 -8.79
C ALA A 17 17.10 -14.44 -9.48
N GLY A 18 16.00 -15.03 -9.04
CA GLY A 18 15.49 -16.28 -9.60
C GLY A 18 13.99 -16.44 -9.40
N GLN A 19 13.41 -17.38 -10.12
CA GLN A 19 12.00 -17.71 -10.02
C GLN A 19 11.84 -19.17 -9.63
N ASN A 20 11.04 -19.41 -8.59
CA ASN A 20 10.64 -20.74 -8.15
C ASN A 20 9.11 -20.85 -8.17
N GLY A 21 8.57 -21.45 -9.25
CA GLY A 21 7.13 -21.45 -9.50
C GLY A 21 6.59 -20.03 -9.71
N ILE A 22 5.63 -19.60 -8.88
CA ILE A 22 5.02 -18.26 -8.93
C ILE A 22 5.83 -17.24 -8.09
N GLN A 23 6.79 -17.72 -7.27
CA GLN A 23 7.57 -16.85 -6.40
C GLN A 23 8.81 -16.34 -7.13
N ARG A 24 8.97 -15.02 -7.14
CA ARG A 24 10.22 -14.35 -7.53
C ARG A 24 11.02 -14.07 -6.26
N ILE A 25 12.30 -14.43 -6.28
CA ILE A 25 13.19 -14.37 -5.12
C ILE A 25 14.44 -13.59 -5.52
N VAL A 26 14.80 -12.60 -4.71
CA VAL A 26 16.08 -11.90 -4.79
C VAL A 26 16.88 -12.21 -3.52
N SER A 27 18.12 -12.67 -3.68
CA SER A 27 19.02 -12.99 -2.58
C SER A 27 20.23 -12.05 -2.59
N VAL A 28 20.53 -11.47 -1.43
CA VAL A 28 21.71 -10.64 -1.21
C VAL A 28 22.67 -11.42 -0.31
N GLY A 29 23.84 -11.77 -0.83
CA GLY A 29 24.82 -12.67 -0.19
C GLY A 29 25.73 -12.00 0.84
N PHE A 30 25.49 -10.74 1.19
CA PHE A 30 26.25 -9.99 2.19
C PHE A 30 25.30 -9.20 3.08
N ASP A 31 25.74 -8.86 4.29
CA ASP A 31 24.98 -8.01 5.20
C ASP A 31 25.03 -6.54 4.74
N PRO A 32 23.91 -5.94 4.28
CA PRO A 32 23.91 -4.56 3.83
C PRO A 32 24.31 -3.58 4.94
N LEU A 33 24.03 -3.90 6.21
CA LEU A 33 24.34 -3.04 7.36
C LEU A 33 25.84 -2.98 7.66
N GLN A 34 26.61 -3.99 7.24
CA GLN A 34 28.06 -3.98 7.30
C GLN A 34 28.72 -3.32 6.09
N SER A 35 27.93 -2.66 5.24
CA SER A 35 28.40 -1.95 4.06
C SER A 35 27.96 -0.48 4.06
N ASN A 36 28.59 0.36 3.25
CA ASN A 36 28.11 1.71 3.00
C ASN A 36 26.97 1.77 1.97
N TRP A 37 26.49 0.61 1.48
CA TRP A 37 25.49 0.55 0.43
C TRP A 37 24.15 1.17 0.86
N PRO A 38 23.61 0.96 2.08
CA PRO A 38 22.38 1.61 2.53
C PRO A 38 22.43 3.15 2.58
N LEU A 39 23.63 3.73 2.64
CA LEU A 39 23.83 5.18 2.62
C LEU A 39 23.87 5.75 1.19
N ARG A 40 23.78 4.90 0.16
CA ARG A 40 23.82 5.30 -1.25
C ARG A 40 22.42 5.22 -1.85
N VAL A 41 22.15 6.13 -2.79
CA VAL A 41 20.90 6.16 -3.58
C VAL A 41 20.65 4.82 -4.30
N SER A 42 21.71 4.12 -4.69
CA SER A 42 21.61 2.81 -5.35
C SER A 42 20.93 1.74 -4.51
N TYR A 43 20.98 1.82 -3.18
CA TYR A 43 20.27 0.87 -2.31
C TYR A 43 18.75 1.05 -2.41
N ILE A 44 18.27 2.30 -2.34
CA ILE A 44 16.84 2.62 -2.46
C ILE A 44 16.31 2.23 -3.84
N LEU A 45 17.06 2.56 -4.91
CA LEU A 45 16.69 2.18 -6.28
C LEU A 45 16.70 0.67 -6.47
N PHE A 46 17.70 -0.04 -5.95
CA PHE A 46 17.73 -1.50 -6.02
C PHE A 46 16.53 -2.11 -5.31
N PHE A 47 16.21 -1.63 -4.11
CA PHE A 47 15.10 -2.14 -3.31
C PHE A 47 13.74 -1.90 -4.00
N GLU A 48 13.53 -0.72 -4.58
CA GLU A 48 12.31 -0.41 -5.34
C GLU A 48 12.16 -1.32 -6.56
N ASN A 49 13.22 -1.47 -7.35
CA ASN A 49 13.20 -2.36 -8.52
C ASN A 49 13.04 -3.83 -8.13
N ALA A 50 13.68 -4.27 -7.04
CA ALA A 50 13.57 -5.63 -6.53
C ALA A 50 12.14 -5.92 -6.06
N LEU A 51 11.52 -5.01 -5.31
CA LEU A 51 10.13 -5.13 -4.88
C LEU A 51 9.16 -5.13 -6.06
N SER A 52 9.33 -4.20 -6.99
CA SER A 52 8.52 -4.11 -8.23
C SER A 52 8.64 -5.39 -9.06
N TRP A 53 9.86 -5.92 -9.20
CA TRP A 53 10.07 -7.20 -9.89
C TRP A 53 9.47 -8.37 -9.11
N MET A 54 9.53 -8.38 -7.78
CA MET A 54 8.93 -9.41 -6.93
C MET A 54 7.40 -9.32 -6.83
N ASP A 55 6.79 -8.20 -7.23
CA ASP A 55 5.35 -7.95 -7.15
C ASP A 55 4.54 -8.69 -8.23
N VAL A 56 4.68 -10.01 -8.24
CA VAL A 56 3.81 -10.93 -9.00
C VAL A 56 2.49 -11.12 -8.27
N ILE A 57 2.49 -10.93 -6.95
CA ILE A 57 1.33 -11.17 -6.09
C ILE A 57 0.27 -10.09 -6.32
N ALA A 58 0.59 -8.79 -6.44
CA ALA A 58 -0.46 -7.78 -6.66
C ALA A 58 -1.25 -7.99 -7.98
N GLN A 59 -0.63 -8.54 -9.02
CA GLN A 59 -1.34 -8.85 -10.27
C GLN A 59 -2.29 -10.06 -10.12
N ALA A 60 -1.90 -11.09 -9.36
CA ALA A 60 -2.76 -12.23 -9.06
C ALA A 60 -3.85 -11.89 -8.02
N ASP A 61 -3.54 -11.02 -7.06
CA ASP A 61 -4.44 -10.61 -5.97
C ASP A 61 -5.52 -9.64 -6.46
N GLN A 62 -5.22 -8.77 -7.43
CA GLN A 62 -6.25 -7.94 -8.10
C GLN A 62 -7.37 -8.77 -8.74
N ILE A 63 -7.07 -10.00 -9.18
CA ILE A 63 -8.06 -10.92 -9.77
C ILE A 63 -8.83 -11.70 -8.67
N ARG A 64 -8.32 -11.72 -7.43
CA ARG A 64 -8.88 -12.48 -6.31
C ARG A 64 -9.65 -11.65 -5.30
N HIS A 65 -9.66 -10.32 -5.40
CA HIS A 65 -10.45 -9.45 -4.51
C HIS A 65 -11.59 -8.76 -5.25
N VAL A 66 -12.83 -9.02 -4.84
CA VAL A 66 -14.02 -8.34 -5.35
C VAL A 66 -14.64 -7.50 -4.24
N ARG A 67 -15.04 -6.26 -4.54
CA ARG A 67 -15.73 -5.42 -3.55
C ARG A 67 -17.14 -5.95 -3.31
N ALA A 68 -17.57 -5.99 -2.04
CA ALA A 68 -18.93 -6.36 -1.71
C ALA A 68 -19.95 -5.44 -2.42
N GLY A 69 -20.98 -6.05 -3.01
CA GLY A 69 -22.01 -5.35 -3.80
C GLY A 69 -21.64 -5.07 -5.26
N GLN A 70 -20.44 -5.43 -5.72
CA GLN A 70 -20.09 -5.42 -7.15
C GLN A 70 -20.25 -6.81 -7.77
N VAL A 71 -20.68 -6.89 -9.02
CA VAL A 71 -20.77 -8.17 -9.74
C VAL A 71 -19.36 -8.73 -9.95
N ALA A 72 -19.08 -9.89 -9.36
CA ALA A 72 -17.84 -10.61 -9.63
C ALA A 72 -17.92 -11.20 -11.04
N ARG A 73 -16.89 -10.93 -11.85
CA ARG A 73 -16.75 -11.46 -13.21
C ARG A 73 -15.51 -12.33 -13.27
N PHE A 74 -15.65 -13.55 -13.78
CA PHE A 74 -14.55 -14.48 -13.96
C PHE A 74 -14.74 -15.26 -15.27
N GLN A 75 -13.65 -15.79 -15.81
CA GLN A 75 -13.68 -16.64 -16.99
C GLN A 75 -13.59 -18.11 -16.58
N ALA A 76 -14.48 -18.94 -17.10
CA ALA A 76 -14.43 -20.39 -16.94
C ALA A 76 -13.51 -21.03 -17.98
N ASP A 77 -13.04 -22.25 -17.71
CA ASP A 77 -12.27 -23.07 -18.64
C ASP A 77 -13.07 -23.45 -19.89
N ALA A 78 -12.37 -23.84 -20.95
CA ALA A 78 -13.02 -24.19 -22.22
C ALA A 78 -13.86 -25.47 -22.08
N GLY A 79 -15.13 -25.42 -22.47
CA GLY A 79 -16.02 -26.58 -22.45
C GLY A 79 -16.75 -26.82 -21.13
N VAL A 80 -16.61 -25.93 -20.14
CA VAL A 80 -17.39 -25.97 -18.90
C VAL A 80 -18.75 -25.27 -19.11
N PRO A 81 -19.88 -25.96 -19.01
CA PRO A 81 -21.20 -25.35 -19.18
C PRO A 81 -21.75 -24.71 -17.91
N GLU A 82 -21.32 -25.17 -16.73
CA GLU A 82 -21.85 -24.78 -15.43
C GLU A 82 -20.73 -24.84 -14.39
N VAL A 83 -20.71 -23.87 -13.46
CA VAL A 83 -19.79 -23.84 -12.32
C VAL A 83 -20.57 -23.72 -11.01
N VAL A 84 -20.04 -24.35 -9.95
CA VAL A 84 -20.62 -24.28 -8.61
C VAL A 84 -19.81 -23.30 -7.79
N VAL A 85 -20.44 -22.23 -7.31
CA VAL A 85 -19.83 -21.28 -6.38
C VAL A 85 -20.30 -21.59 -4.97
N SER A 86 -19.35 -21.75 -4.05
CA SER A 86 -19.59 -21.90 -2.62
C SER A 86 -19.13 -20.65 -1.86
N GLY A 87 -19.99 -20.15 -0.97
CA GLY A 87 -19.73 -18.98 -0.14
C GLY A 87 -19.31 -19.32 1.30
N PRO A 88 -18.86 -18.31 2.07
CA PRO A 88 -18.39 -18.48 3.44
C PRO A 88 -19.48 -19.01 4.40
N ASP A 89 -20.74 -18.80 4.05
CA ASP A 89 -21.96 -19.21 4.77
C ASP A 89 -22.33 -20.68 4.54
N GLY A 90 -21.59 -21.40 3.68
CA GLY A 90 -21.92 -22.75 3.22
C GLY A 90 -22.96 -22.79 2.10
N PHE A 91 -23.44 -21.65 1.61
CA PHE A 91 -24.33 -21.60 0.46
C PHE A 91 -23.61 -22.06 -0.82
N ARG A 92 -24.31 -22.81 -1.66
CA ARG A 92 -23.82 -23.29 -2.97
C ARG A 92 -24.79 -22.86 -4.06
N ARG A 93 -24.29 -22.17 -5.09
CA ARG A 93 -25.06 -21.76 -6.27
C ARG A 93 -24.42 -22.31 -7.51
N ARG A 94 -25.26 -22.80 -8.42
CA ARG A 94 -24.83 -23.10 -9.78
C ARG A 94 -25.01 -21.88 -10.65
N LEU A 95 -23.98 -21.56 -11.43
CA LEU A 95 -23.99 -20.48 -12.39
C LEU A 95 -23.70 -21.06 -13.76
N GLU A 96 -24.53 -20.71 -14.73
CA GLU A 96 -24.31 -21.02 -16.13
C GLU A 96 -23.15 -20.19 -16.67
N VAL A 97 -22.33 -20.82 -17.50
CA VAL A 97 -21.23 -20.15 -18.19
C VAL A 97 -21.78 -19.49 -19.46
N GLY A 98 -21.56 -18.19 -19.60
CA GLY A 98 -21.97 -17.43 -20.79
C GLY A 98 -21.28 -17.93 -22.06
N LEU A 99 -21.82 -17.58 -23.23
CA LEU A 99 -21.25 -17.93 -24.54
C LEU A 99 -19.81 -17.41 -24.74
N ASP A 100 -19.45 -16.36 -24.01
CA ASP A 100 -18.12 -15.75 -23.95
C ASP A 100 -17.22 -16.35 -22.87
N ARG A 101 -17.63 -17.46 -22.25
CA ARG A 101 -17.01 -18.10 -21.09
C ARG A 101 -17.02 -17.24 -19.82
N THR A 102 -17.81 -16.16 -19.78
CA THR A 102 -17.92 -15.32 -18.59
C THR A 102 -18.93 -15.90 -17.62
N VAL A 103 -18.57 -15.93 -16.35
CA VAL A 103 -19.47 -16.24 -15.24
C VAL A 103 -19.66 -14.99 -14.39
N LEU A 104 -20.93 -14.71 -14.06
CA LEU A 104 -21.33 -13.54 -13.32
C LEU A 104 -21.92 -13.96 -11.98
N LEU A 105 -21.31 -13.53 -10.88
CA LEU A 105 -21.88 -13.64 -9.55
C LEU A 105 -22.34 -12.25 -9.09
N SER A 106 -23.66 -12.06 -9.00
CA SER A 106 -24.29 -10.82 -8.56
C SER A 106 -24.53 -10.75 -7.04
N ASP A 107 -24.56 -11.90 -6.36
CA ASP A 107 -24.81 -12.00 -4.93
C ASP A 107 -23.52 -11.89 -4.13
N THR A 108 -22.93 -10.70 -4.16
CA THR A 108 -21.64 -10.37 -3.56
C THR A 108 -21.79 -9.49 -2.32
N MET A 109 -22.96 -9.46 -1.69
CA MET A 109 -23.22 -8.59 -0.54
C MET A 109 -22.49 -9.05 0.74
N ARG A 110 -22.05 -10.30 0.79
CA ARG A 110 -21.38 -10.89 1.96
C ARG A 110 -19.89 -11.00 1.72
N SER A 111 -19.11 -10.42 2.63
CA SER A 111 -17.66 -10.53 2.62
C SER A 111 -17.18 -11.89 3.15
N GLY A 112 -16.15 -12.44 2.52
CA GLY A 112 -15.50 -13.67 2.94
C GLY A 112 -14.88 -14.42 1.77
N VAL A 113 -14.47 -15.66 2.01
CA VAL A 113 -13.79 -16.51 1.03
C VAL A 113 -14.84 -17.30 0.25
N TYR A 114 -14.78 -17.22 -1.07
CA TYR A 114 -15.61 -17.94 -2.02
C TYR A 114 -14.75 -18.93 -2.81
N ARG A 115 -15.30 -20.10 -3.08
CA ARG A 115 -14.62 -21.15 -3.86
C ARG A 115 -15.49 -21.56 -5.03
N ILE A 116 -14.88 -21.65 -6.20
CA ILE A 116 -15.52 -22.10 -7.43
C ILE A 116 -15.06 -23.53 -7.72
N GLU A 117 -16.02 -24.43 -7.87
CA GLU A 117 -15.84 -25.83 -8.22
C GLU A 117 -16.40 -26.05 -9.63
N GLY A 118 -15.76 -26.93 -10.43
CA GLY A 118 -16.12 -27.17 -11.83
C GLY A 118 -15.14 -26.61 -12.87
N MET A 119 -13.99 -26.10 -12.43
CA MET A 119 -12.81 -25.78 -13.25
C MET A 119 -11.72 -26.85 -13.03
N ASP A 120 -10.71 -26.89 -13.91
CA ASP A 120 -9.59 -27.85 -13.80
C ASP A 120 -8.84 -27.71 -12.46
N GLU A 121 -8.77 -26.48 -11.93
CA GLU A 121 -8.23 -26.18 -10.61
C GLU A 121 -9.30 -25.44 -9.76
N PRO A 122 -9.47 -25.81 -8.47
CA PRO A 122 -10.39 -25.09 -7.58
C PRO A 122 -9.94 -23.64 -7.39
N TRP A 123 -10.73 -22.72 -7.93
CA TRP A 123 -10.44 -21.28 -7.84
C TRP A 123 -10.97 -20.71 -6.53
N VAL A 124 -10.14 -19.97 -5.80
CA VAL A 124 -10.52 -19.29 -4.56
C VAL A 124 -10.38 -17.78 -4.74
N PHE A 125 -11.43 -17.04 -4.35
CA PHE A 125 -11.43 -15.58 -4.35
C PHE A 125 -12.10 -15.04 -3.08
N CYS A 126 -11.80 -13.79 -2.75
CA CYS A 126 -12.28 -13.10 -1.57
C CYS A 126 -13.18 -11.94 -1.96
N ILE A 127 -14.33 -11.85 -1.30
CA ILE A 127 -15.17 -10.66 -1.35
C ILE A 127 -14.88 -9.83 -0.10
N ASN A 128 -14.55 -8.55 -0.25
CA ASN A 128 -14.18 -7.68 0.85
C ASN A 128 -14.95 -6.34 0.79
N THR A 129 -15.16 -5.71 1.94
CA THR A 129 -15.72 -4.36 2.06
C THR A 129 -14.68 -3.26 1.85
N LEU A 130 -13.40 -3.63 1.72
CA LEU A 130 -12.31 -2.69 1.41
C LEU A 130 -12.66 -1.79 0.22
N SER A 131 -12.63 -0.49 0.47
CA SER A 131 -12.89 0.55 -0.52
C SER A 131 -11.70 1.48 -0.57
N ARG A 132 -11.08 1.62 -1.75
CA ARG A 132 -9.96 2.55 -1.96
C ARG A 132 -10.32 3.99 -1.57
N VAL A 133 -11.58 4.39 -1.75
CA VAL A 133 -12.09 5.72 -1.37
C VAL A 133 -12.17 5.86 0.15
N GLU A 134 -12.61 4.83 0.87
CA GLU A 134 -12.70 4.87 2.34
C GLU A 134 -11.32 4.72 2.99
N SER A 135 -10.42 3.96 2.37
CA SER A 135 -9.04 3.79 2.82
C SER A 135 -8.13 4.96 2.45
N ALA A 136 -8.60 5.92 1.64
CA ALA A 136 -7.85 7.12 1.31
C ALA A 136 -7.84 8.08 2.52
N ILE A 137 -6.76 8.03 3.30
CA ILE A 137 -6.54 8.91 4.46
C ILE A 137 -5.85 10.23 4.12
N LEU A 138 -5.47 10.43 2.85
CA LEU A 138 -4.88 11.68 2.38
C LEU A 138 -5.95 12.78 2.38
N PRO A 139 -5.64 14.01 2.83
CA PRO A 139 -6.59 15.12 2.76
C PRO A 139 -6.97 15.38 1.31
N GLY A 140 -8.22 15.12 0.95
CA GLY A 140 -8.76 15.52 -0.35
C GLY A 140 -9.04 17.04 -0.34
N GLU A 141 -8.65 17.74 -1.40
CA GLU A 141 -8.97 19.18 -1.55
C GLU A 141 -10.48 19.45 -1.58
N LYS A 142 -11.27 18.43 -1.96
CA LYS A 142 -12.73 18.45 -1.98
C LYS A 142 -13.28 17.09 -1.54
N ILE A 143 -14.20 17.09 -0.59
CA ILE A 143 -14.97 15.91 -0.21
C ILE A 143 -16.40 16.16 -0.67
N ASP A 144 -16.82 15.45 -1.73
CA ASP A 144 -18.17 15.55 -2.26
C ASP A 144 -19.12 14.69 -1.41
N PHE A 145 -19.92 15.34 -0.56
CA PHE A 145 -20.95 14.69 0.25
C PHE A 145 -22.29 14.61 -0.49
N GLY A 146 -22.30 14.41 -1.81
CA GLY A 146 -23.51 14.15 -2.58
C GLY A 146 -24.63 15.15 -2.28
N ARG A 147 -25.75 14.69 -1.68
CA ARG A 147 -26.99 15.48 -1.53
C ARG A 147 -26.91 16.68 -0.57
N HIS A 148 -25.77 16.90 0.09
CA HIS A 148 -25.51 18.09 0.90
C HIS A 148 -24.29 18.78 0.30
N GLY A 149 -24.51 19.97 -0.25
CA GLY A 149 -23.62 20.66 -1.19
C GLY A 149 -22.17 20.83 -0.75
N GLU A 150 -21.35 21.21 -1.73
CA GLU A 150 -19.91 21.47 -1.61
C GLU A 150 -19.60 22.28 -0.34
N LEU A 151 -19.10 21.60 0.69
CA LEU A 151 -18.38 22.26 1.77
C LEU A 151 -16.99 22.54 1.23
N ALA A 152 -16.78 23.77 0.75
CA ALA A 152 -15.44 24.27 0.46
C ALA A 152 -14.57 24.00 1.69
N ALA A 153 -13.46 23.27 1.49
CA ALA A 153 -12.50 23.00 2.53
C ALA A 153 -12.19 24.32 3.24
N GLY A 154 -12.51 24.36 4.54
CA GLY A 154 -12.35 25.55 5.35
C GLY A 154 -10.97 26.12 5.12
N THR A 155 -10.94 27.42 4.78
CA THR A 155 -9.74 28.23 4.61
C THR A 155 -8.65 27.77 5.57
N VAL A 156 -7.48 27.42 5.03
CA VAL A 156 -6.26 27.07 5.79
C VAL A 156 -6.22 27.94 7.03
N GLN A 157 -6.52 27.33 8.18
CA GLN A 157 -6.55 28.06 9.43
C GLN A 157 -5.11 28.54 9.64
N PRO A 158 -4.84 29.85 9.66
CA PRO A 158 -3.47 30.33 9.76
C PRO A 158 -2.87 29.73 11.01
N ALA A 159 -1.77 29.01 10.81
CA ALA A 159 -1.00 28.32 11.83
C ALA A 159 -0.84 29.20 13.08
N MET A 160 -0.94 28.58 14.25
CA MET A 160 -0.73 29.20 15.57
C MET A 160 0.38 30.27 15.48
N ARG A 161 0.00 31.54 15.62
CA ARG A 161 0.96 32.63 15.66
C ARG A 161 1.92 32.37 16.83
N GLU A 162 3.21 32.43 16.55
CA GLU A 162 4.30 32.14 17.49
C GLU A 162 4.44 33.24 18.56
N VAL A 163 3.50 33.29 19.52
CA VAL A 163 3.52 34.27 20.63
C VAL A 163 4.79 34.14 21.50
N TRP A 164 5.39 32.94 21.55
CA TRP A 164 6.61 32.65 22.34
C TRP A 164 7.81 33.55 21.99
N ARG A 165 7.92 34.03 20.75
CA ARG A 165 9.01 34.92 20.32
C ARG A 165 9.02 36.24 21.09
N TRP A 166 7.84 36.76 21.45
CA TRP A 166 7.72 37.98 22.25
C TRP A 166 8.15 37.76 23.70
N PHE A 167 7.83 36.60 24.29
CA PHE A 167 8.29 36.26 25.65
C PHE A 167 9.81 36.17 25.75
N ILE A 168 10.48 35.59 24.75
CA ILE A 168 11.95 35.55 24.70
C ILE A 168 12.54 36.95 24.56
N LEU A 169 11.96 37.80 23.71
CA LEU A 169 12.46 39.16 23.51
C LEU A 169 12.32 39.99 24.79
N CYS A 170 11.22 39.85 25.53
CA CYS A 170 11.05 40.47 26.85
C CYS A 170 12.09 39.95 27.87
N ALA A 171 12.30 38.64 27.95
CA ALA A 171 13.29 38.07 28.86
C ALA A 171 14.71 38.56 28.55
N LEU A 172 15.07 38.65 27.27
CA LEU A 172 16.37 39.14 26.83
C LEU A 172 16.59 40.62 27.17
N LEU A 173 15.55 41.45 27.08
CA LEU A 173 15.61 42.85 27.51
C LEU A 173 15.81 42.98 29.03
N VAL A 174 15.12 42.16 29.83
CA VAL A 174 15.26 42.16 31.30
C VAL A 174 16.69 41.79 31.70
N ILE A 175 17.24 40.71 31.14
CA ILE A 175 18.61 40.27 31.43
C ILE A 175 19.63 41.32 30.98
N SER A 176 19.45 41.92 29.81
CA SER A 176 20.34 42.97 29.30
C SER A 176 20.30 44.22 30.19
N PHE A 177 19.13 44.57 30.69
CA PHE A 177 18.96 45.70 31.61
C PHE A 177 19.59 45.42 32.98
N GLU A 178 19.37 44.23 33.54
CA GLU A 178 20.00 43.80 34.79
C GLU A 178 21.52 43.83 34.68
N TRP A 179 22.07 43.29 33.58
CA TRP A 179 23.50 43.30 33.30
C TRP A 179 24.05 44.74 33.20
N TRP A 180 23.34 45.65 32.54
CA TRP A 180 23.73 47.06 32.47
C TRP A 180 23.74 47.75 33.83
N VAL A 181 22.72 47.51 34.69
CA VAL A 181 22.68 48.05 36.06
C VAL A 181 23.82 47.50 36.90
N PHE A 182 24.10 46.20 36.80
CA PHE A 182 25.17 45.56 37.53
C PHE A 182 26.55 46.11 37.12
N HIS A 183 26.80 46.25 35.82
CA HIS A 183 28.03 46.85 35.32
C HIS A 183 28.18 48.33 35.73
N ARG A 184 27.09 49.10 35.75
CA ARG A 184 27.12 50.49 36.23
C ARG A 184 27.48 50.59 37.71
N ARG A 185 27.04 49.63 38.54
CA ARG A 185 27.38 49.57 39.98
C ARG A 185 28.80 49.05 40.23
N ALA A 186 29.40 48.31 39.30
CA ALA A 186 30.76 47.79 39.45
C ALA A 186 31.86 48.84 39.16
N TRP A 187 31.49 50.03 38.65
CA TRP A 187 32.41 51.11 38.27
C TRP A 187 32.31 52.37 39.15
N VAL A 188 31.44 52.37 40.16
CA VAL A 188 31.35 53.41 41.21
C VAL A 188 31.88 52.83 42.51
#